data_AF-A0A1C6DFN4-F1
#
_entry.id   AF-A0A1C6DFN4-F1
#
_cell.length_a   1.000
_cell.length_b   1.000
_cell.length_c   1.000
_cell.angle_alpha   90.00
_cell.angle_beta   90.00
_cell.angle_gamma   90.00
#
_symmetry.space_group_name_H-M   'P 1'
#
loop_
_entity.id
_entity.type
_entity.pdbx_description
1 polymer ?
#
loop_
_entity_poly.entity_id
_entity_poly.type
_entity_poly.pdbx_seq_one_letter_code
_entity_poly.pdbx_strand_id
1 'polypeptide(L)'
;MVEINRVWINVDTDTNKITLFGRPRVSIRVDEYIWSLIEEHIVKPHKLMRSEKHRYLLKISFHRFDPVRHRYYPLSPYNGPLREGVKPDSANGWYPREDFADAEERATWFSPDKIWTNCGNKVLDVNIDAANVSESITPREYADLLFDGIGAALVFNFKRLKREEFDGLKPKIDWSVVERFSFPAPFEDQQYIGDEGKIHVYSWDGRQETTLVGPYSVRELYLEHFGE
;
A
#
# COMPACT_ATOMS: atom_id res chain seq x y z
N MET A 1 -1.35 -13.30 15.38
CA MET A 1 -1.49 -13.45 13.92
C MET A 1 -1.89 -12.10 13.35
N VAL A 2 -1.13 -11.60 12.38
CA VAL A 2 -1.43 -10.36 11.66
C VAL A 2 -2.33 -10.69 10.48
N GLU A 3 -3.32 -9.85 10.22
CA GLU A 3 -4.18 -9.94 9.03
C GLU A 3 -3.72 -8.91 8.01
N ILE A 4 -3.57 -9.32 6.75
CA ILE A 4 -3.10 -8.48 5.66
C ILE A 4 -4.31 -7.92 4.91
N ASN A 5 -4.37 -6.61 4.85
CA ASN A 5 -5.45 -5.83 4.28
C ASN A 5 -4.91 -5.06 3.08
N ARG A 6 -4.92 -5.70 1.91
CA ARG A 6 -4.51 -5.07 0.65
C ARG A 6 -5.65 -4.21 0.11
N VAL A 7 -5.37 -2.94 -0.17
CA VAL A 7 -6.38 -1.94 -0.56
C VAL A 7 -6.07 -1.41 -1.95
N TRP A 8 -7.12 -1.33 -2.77
CA TRP A 8 -7.13 -0.59 -4.02
C TRP A 8 -8.37 0.29 -4.07
N ILE A 9 -8.21 1.55 -4.47
CA ILE A 9 -9.34 2.46 -4.66
C ILE A 9 -9.92 2.16 -6.04
N ASN A 10 -11.15 1.63 -6.08
CA ASN A 10 -11.80 1.18 -7.32
C ASN A 10 -12.38 2.34 -8.17
N VAL A 11 -12.53 3.52 -7.59
CA VAL A 11 -13.02 4.73 -8.27
C VAL A 11 -12.30 5.96 -7.77
N ASP A 12 -11.82 6.78 -8.70
CA ASP A 12 -11.34 8.12 -8.43
C ASP A 12 -12.54 9.05 -8.25
N THR A 13 -12.79 9.49 -7.01
CA THR A 13 -13.93 10.33 -6.67
C THR A 13 -13.80 11.78 -7.13
N ASP A 14 -12.59 12.25 -7.45
CA ASP A 14 -12.42 13.61 -7.99
C ASP A 14 -12.87 13.66 -9.46
N THR A 15 -12.62 12.58 -10.19
CA THR A 15 -12.92 12.50 -11.63
C THR A 15 -14.11 11.60 -11.96
N ASN A 16 -14.68 10.92 -10.97
CA ASN A 16 -15.70 9.88 -11.11
C ASN A 16 -15.31 8.78 -12.10
N LYS A 17 -14.02 8.46 -12.21
CA LYS A 17 -13.50 7.44 -13.14
C LYS A 17 -13.20 6.14 -12.40
N ILE A 18 -13.60 5.03 -12.99
CA ILE A 18 -13.26 3.70 -12.48
C ILE A 18 -11.75 3.47 -12.66
N THR A 19 -11.10 3.09 -11.57
CA THR A 19 -9.66 2.81 -11.49
C THR A 19 -9.38 1.33 -11.19
N LEU A 20 -10.43 0.52 -10.99
CA LEU A 20 -10.36 -0.93 -10.73
C LEU A 20 -9.36 -1.66 -11.64
N PHE A 21 -9.37 -1.35 -12.93
CA PHE A 21 -8.59 -2.07 -13.95
C PHE A 21 -7.09 -1.77 -13.93
N GLY A 22 -6.65 -0.76 -13.17
CA GLY A 22 -5.23 -0.45 -12.99
C GLY A 22 -4.59 -1.15 -11.80
N ARG A 23 -5.34 -1.97 -11.04
CA ARG A 23 -4.83 -2.61 -9.82
C ARG A 23 -3.79 -3.68 -10.13
N PRO A 24 -2.74 -3.85 -9.33
CA PRO A 24 -1.82 -4.98 -9.44
C PRO A 24 -2.57 -6.33 -9.45
N ARG A 25 -2.24 -7.18 -10.42
CA ARG A 25 -2.86 -8.52 -10.57
C ARG A 25 -1.97 -9.61 -10.00
N VAL A 26 -1.42 -9.35 -8.82
CA VAL A 26 -0.47 -10.24 -8.13
C VAL A 26 -1.19 -11.03 -7.04
N SER A 27 -0.86 -12.31 -6.90
CA SER A 27 -1.45 -13.17 -5.87
C SER A 27 -1.17 -12.64 -4.45
N ILE A 28 -2.15 -12.72 -3.55
CA ILE A 28 -2.02 -12.40 -2.12
C ILE A 28 -0.94 -13.22 -1.42
N ARG A 29 -0.59 -14.38 -1.99
CA ARG A 29 0.48 -15.26 -1.48
C ARG A 29 1.85 -14.58 -1.50
N VAL A 30 2.06 -13.59 -2.37
CA VAL A 30 3.27 -12.77 -2.36
C VAL A 30 3.31 -11.93 -1.08
N ASP A 31 2.18 -11.36 -0.65
CA ASP A 31 2.10 -10.54 0.57
C ASP A 31 2.33 -11.37 1.81
N GLU A 32 1.69 -12.54 1.87
CA GLU A 32 1.88 -13.50 2.95
C GLU A 32 3.36 -13.92 3.06
N TYR A 33 4.00 -14.18 1.93
CA TYR A 33 5.42 -14.54 1.89
C TYR A 33 6.31 -13.40 2.39
N ILE A 34 6.17 -12.20 1.84
CA ILE A 34 6.97 -11.03 2.24
C ILE A 34 6.73 -10.69 3.72
N TRP A 35 5.48 -10.72 4.17
CA TRP A 35 5.16 -10.54 5.59
C TRP A 35 5.82 -11.61 6.45
N SER A 36 5.74 -12.89 6.08
CA SER A 36 6.33 -13.98 6.87
C SER A 36 7.85 -13.81 7.04
N LEU A 37 8.55 -13.37 5.99
CA LEU A 37 9.98 -13.11 6.02
C LEU A 37 10.31 -11.98 7.01
N ILE A 38 9.60 -10.86 6.93
CA ILE A 38 9.76 -9.70 7.82
C ILE A 38 9.36 -10.06 9.25
N GLU A 39 8.27 -10.82 9.43
CA GLU A 39 7.77 -11.21 10.74
C GLU A 39 8.80 -12.05 11.48
N GLU A 40 9.38 -13.04 10.80
CA GLU A 40 10.36 -13.97 11.39
C GLU A 40 11.68 -13.28 11.73
N HIS A 41 12.17 -12.40 10.87
CA HIS A 41 13.52 -11.85 11.00
C HIS A 41 13.57 -10.47 11.68
N ILE A 42 12.47 -9.72 11.68
CA ILE A 42 12.42 -8.37 12.25
C ILE A 42 11.42 -8.30 13.41
N VAL A 43 10.15 -8.63 13.18
CA VAL A 43 9.08 -8.39 14.15
C VAL A 43 9.25 -9.26 15.40
N LYS A 44 9.43 -10.58 15.23
CA LYS A 44 9.60 -11.51 16.35
C LYS A 44 10.87 -11.23 17.16
N PRO A 45 12.08 -11.08 16.57
CA PRO A 45 13.31 -10.85 17.34
C PRO A 45 13.26 -9.55 18.14
N HIS A 46 12.69 -8.49 17.55
CA HIS A 46 12.56 -7.20 18.23
C HIS A 46 11.45 -7.20 19.27
N LYS A 47 10.61 -8.22 19.34
CA LYS A 47 9.45 -8.25 20.24
C LYS A 47 8.39 -7.21 19.90
N LEU A 48 8.15 -6.99 18.61
CA LEU A 48 7.15 -6.07 18.10
C LEU A 48 5.79 -6.75 17.97
N MET A 49 4.72 -5.94 17.99
CA MET A 49 3.36 -6.39 17.67
C MET A 49 2.87 -7.62 18.47
N ARG A 50 3.20 -7.68 19.77
CA ARG A 50 2.92 -8.84 20.66
C ARG A 50 1.66 -8.73 21.52
N SER A 51 0.76 -7.81 21.20
CA SER A 51 -0.45 -7.67 22.01
C SER A 51 -1.29 -8.95 21.99
N GLU A 52 -1.60 -9.49 23.16
CA GLU A 52 -2.57 -10.58 23.31
C GLU A 52 -4.01 -10.07 23.31
N LYS A 53 -4.21 -8.77 23.56
CA LYS A 53 -5.53 -8.12 23.63
C LYS A 53 -6.03 -7.62 22.28
N HIS A 54 -5.11 -7.31 21.38
CA HIS A 54 -5.40 -6.70 20.09
C HIS A 54 -4.84 -7.56 18.96
N ARG A 55 -5.67 -7.82 17.96
CA ARG A 55 -5.15 -8.29 16.66
C ARG A 55 -4.46 -7.13 15.96
N TYR A 56 -3.52 -7.46 15.07
CA TYR A 56 -2.86 -6.47 14.24
C TYR A 56 -3.35 -6.62 12.80
N LEU A 57 -3.65 -5.49 12.18
CA LEU A 57 -3.96 -5.38 10.76
C LEU A 57 -2.79 -4.67 10.08
N LEU A 58 -2.29 -5.25 9.00
CA LEU A 58 -1.36 -4.60 8.10
C LEU A 58 -2.16 -4.10 6.90
N LYS A 59 -2.42 -2.79 6.86
CA LYS A 59 -3.15 -2.16 5.75
C LYS A 59 -2.16 -1.58 4.75
N ILE A 60 -2.20 -2.08 3.51
CA ILE A 60 -1.28 -1.68 2.45
C ILE A 60 -2.10 -1.17 1.28
N SER A 61 -1.89 0.08 0.88
CA SER A 61 -2.49 0.65 -0.31
C SER A 61 -1.43 0.90 -1.37
N PHE A 62 -1.74 0.58 -2.63
CA PHE A 62 -0.90 0.92 -3.77
C PHE A 62 -1.58 1.99 -4.61
N HIS A 63 -0.79 2.97 -5.06
CA HIS A 63 -1.24 3.98 -6.01
C HIS A 63 -0.22 4.17 -7.11
N ARG A 64 -0.71 4.43 -8.32
CA ARG A 64 0.15 4.92 -9.39
C ARG A 64 0.60 6.33 -9.03
N PHE A 65 1.91 6.55 -9.01
CA PHE A 65 2.46 7.85 -8.63
C PHE A 65 1.97 8.96 -9.57
N ASP A 66 1.41 10.02 -8.98
CA ASP A 66 0.98 11.24 -9.64
C ASP A 66 1.59 12.44 -8.89
N PRO A 67 2.52 13.20 -9.49
CA PRO A 67 3.19 14.31 -8.81
C PRO A 67 2.26 15.50 -8.49
N VAL A 68 1.11 15.61 -9.16
CA VAL A 68 0.11 16.66 -8.89
C VAL A 68 -0.67 16.32 -7.62
N ARG A 69 -1.00 15.04 -7.42
CA ARG A 69 -1.73 14.55 -6.24
C ARG A 69 -0.81 14.28 -5.05
N HIS A 70 0.29 13.59 -5.29
CA HIS A 70 1.18 13.10 -4.25
C HIS A 70 2.30 14.11 -3.95
N ARG A 71 1.89 15.19 -3.30
CA ARG A 71 2.73 16.37 -3.04
C ARG A 71 3.47 16.35 -1.71
N TYR A 72 3.07 15.51 -0.75
CA TYR A 72 3.61 15.54 0.61
C TYR A 72 3.96 14.14 1.09
N TYR A 73 5.09 14.01 1.77
CA TYR A 73 5.54 12.75 2.35
C TYR A 73 6.15 12.95 3.74
N PRO A 74 6.03 11.95 4.64
CA PRO A 74 6.70 12.00 5.93
C PRO A 74 8.21 11.83 5.75
N LEU A 75 8.97 12.40 6.70
CA LEU A 75 10.39 12.09 6.83
C LEU A 75 10.56 10.60 7.14
N SER A 76 11.19 9.88 6.22
CA SER A 76 11.44 8.45 6.32
C SER A 76 12.78 8.12 5.67
N PRO A 77 13.58 7.21 6.24
CA PRO A 77 14.77 6.69 5.56
C PRO A 77 14.49 6.09 4.18
N TYR A 78 13.25 5.70 3.91
CA TYR A 78 12.83 5.17 2.61
C TYR A 78 12.49 6.25 1.57
N ASN A 79 12.18 7.48 2.00
CA ASN A 79 11.84 8.60 1.11
C ASN A 79 13.05 9.48 0.74
N GLY A 80 14.24 9.14 1.23
CA GLY A 80 15.45 9.92 0.99
C GLY A 80 15.68 11.04 2.00
N PRO A 81 16.85 11.70 1.93
CA PRO A 81 17.18 12.81 2.81
C PRO A 81 16.46 14.10 2.38
N LEU A 82 16.16 14.95 3.36
CA LEU A 82 15.69 16.30 3.12
C LEU A 82 16.84 17.23 2.73
N ARG A 83 16.51 18.27 1.95
CA ARG A 83 17.38 19.42 1.72
C ARG A 83 17.60 20.19 3.02
N GLU A 84 18.71 20.91 3.12
CA GLU A 84 19.08 21.61 4.35
C GLU A 84 18.09 22.75 4.68
N GLY A 85 17.70 22.87 5.95
CA GLY A 85 16.89 23.99 6.45
C GLY A 85 15.38 23.91 6.18
N VAL A 86 14.90 22.85 5.51
CA VAL A 86 13.47 22.69 5.21
C VAL A 86 12.65 22.35 6.47
N LYS A 87 11.40 22.81 6.49
CA LYS A 87 10.45 22.60 7.59
C LYS A 87 9.20 21.92 7.04
N PRO A 88 8.50 21.11 7.86
CA PRO A 88 7.26 20.50 7.42
C PRO A 88 6.20 21.58 7.17
N ASP A 89 5.39 21.37 6.13
CA ASP A 89 4.36 22.31 5.64
C ASP A 89 2.95 21.69 5.65
N SER A 90 2.81 20.47 6.18
CA SER A 90 1.49 19.84 6.33
C SER A 90 1.04 19.80 7.79
N ALA A 91 -0.28 19.78 8.01
CA ALA A 91 -0.87 19.59 9.34
C ALA A 91 -0.42 18.29 10.03
N ASN A 92 0.00 17.30 9.24
CA ASN A 92 0.48 16.01 9.71
C ASN A 92 2.01 15.98 9.95
N GLY A 93 2.69 17.13 9.78
CA GLY A 93 4.14 17.24 9.91
C GLY A 93 4.92 16.61 8.74
N TRP A 94 4.32 16.58 7.56
CA TRP A 94 4.94 16.07 6.33
C TRP A 94 5.60 17.20 5.54
N TYR A 95 6.50 16.82 4.66
CA TYR A 95 7.30 17.72 3.84
C TYR A 95 6.78 17.72 2.41
N PRO A 96 6.79 18.88 1.74
CA PRO A 96 6.67 18.93 0.28
C PRO A 96 7.63 17.93 -0.37
N ARG A 97 7.16 17.19 -1.37
CA ARG A 97 7.96 16.21 -2.11
C ARG A 97 9.24 16.83 -2.67
N GLU A 98 9.15 18.07 -3.15
CA GLU A 98 10.27 18.85 -3.71
C GLU A 98 11.37 19.21 -2.70
N ASP A 99 11.11 19.08 -1.39
CA ASP A 99 12.10 19.32 -0.35
C ASP A 99 13.04 18.13 -0.11
N PHE A 100 12.77 16.97 -0.72
CA PHE A 100 13.67 15.82 -0.69
C PHE A 100 14.77 15.98 -1.74
N ALA A 101 15.99 15.56 -1.41
CA ALA A 101 17.17 15.84 -2.23
C ALA A 101 17.10 15.24 -3.65
N ASP A 102 16.50 14.05 -3.78
CA ASP A 102 16.38 13.25 -5.00
C ASP A 102 14.95 13.26 -5.60
N ALA A 103 14.15 14.26 -5.23
CA ALA A 103 12.72 14.29 -5.55
C ALA A 103 12.37 14.24 -7.04
N GLU A 104 13.22 14.79 -7.91
CA GLU A 104 12.97 14.88 -9.36
C GLU A 104 13.14 13.52 -10.07
N GLU A 105 14.09 12.71 -9.63
CA GLU A 105 14.40 11.39 -10.22
C GLU A 105 13.56 10.27 -9.57
N ARG A 106 13.03 10.52 -8.37
CA ARG A 106 12.30 9.55 -7.57
C ARG A 106 10.84 9.42 -8.00
N ALA A 107 10.49 8.21 -8.42
CA ALA A 107 9.13 7.85 -8.78
C ALA A 107 8.44 6.90 -7.78
N THR A 108 9.08 6.61 -6.65
CA THR A 108 8.57 5.73 -5.58
C THR A 108 8.64 6.42 -4.23
N TRP A 109 7.52 6.42 -3.53
CA TRP A 109 7.37 7.07 -2.24
C TRP A 109 6.49 6.27 -1.29
N PHE A 110 6.72 6.46 0.01
CA PHE A 110 6.04 5.75 1.07
C PHE A 110 5.42 6.71 2.06
N SER A 111 4.14 6.52 2.33
CA SER A 111 3.36 7.34 3.26
C SER A 111 2.82 6.46 4.39
N PRO A 112 3.66 6.07 5.36
CA PRO A 112 3.22 5.35 6.53
C PRO A 112 2.47 6.25 7.51
N ASP A 113 1.45 5.69 8.16
CA ASP A 113 0.71 6.36 9.21
C ASP A 113 1.14 5.90 10.61
N LYS A 114 0.88 6.76 11.60
CA LYS A 114 1.08 6.39 13.01
C LYS A 114 0.09 5.30 13.38
N ILE A 115 0.58 4.20 13.93
CA ILE A 115 -0.24 3.06 14.36
C ILE A 115 -1.43 3.53 15.22
N TRP A 116 -2.63 3.10 14.86
CA TRP A 116 -3.85 3.45 15.59
C TRP A 116 -4.64 2.22 15.99
N THR A 117 -5.73 2.41 16.74
CA THR A 117 -6.66 1.34 17.12
C THR A 117 -7.99 1.56 16.43
N ASN A 118 -8.48 0.57 15.69
CA ASN A 118 -9.76 0.58 15.01
C ASN A 118 -10.58 -0.65 15.43
N CYS A 119 -11.73 -0.44 16.05
CA CYS A 119 -12.62 -1.52 16.53
C CYS A 119 -11.89 -2.60 17.36
N GLY A 120 -10.92 -2.21 18.18
CA GLY A 120 -10.12 -3.12 19.01
C GLY A 120 -8.90 -3.75 18.32
N ASN A 121 -8.72 -3.53 17.01
CA ASN A 121 -7.53 -3.96 16.27
C ASN A 121 -6.49 -2.85 16.18
N LYS A 122 -5.20 -3.18 16.24
CA LYS A 122 -4.11 -2.23 15.97
C LYS A 122 -3.80 -2.21 14.48
N VAL A 123 -3.83 -1.06 13.84
CA VAL A 123 -3.63 -0.92 12.39
C VAL A 123 -2.27 -0.30 12.12
N LEU A 124 -1.42 -1.05 11.44
CA LEU A 124 -0.19 -0.56 10.82
C LEU A 124 -0.50 -0.31 9.34
N ASP A 125 -0.33 0.93 8.88
CA ASP A 125 -0.76 1.36 7.55
C ASP A 125 0.37 2.01 6.77
N VAL A 126 0.38 1.77 5.47
CA VAL A 126 1.26 2.44 4.52
C VAL A 126 0.58 2.55 3.16
N ASN A 127 0.67 3.75 2.58
CA ASN A 127 0.40 3.96 1.16
C ASN A 127 1.73 3.96 0.39
N ILE A 128 1.75 3.26 -0.74
CA ILE A 128 2.91 3.08 -1.62
C ILE A 128 2.57 3.72 -2.96
N ASP A 129 3.23 4.82 -3.26
CA ASP A 129 3.04 5.58 -4.49
C ASP A 129 4.21 5.29 -5.43
N ALA A 130 3.98 4.55 -6.52
CA ALA A 130 5.06 4.19 -7.45
C ALA A 130 4.63 4.29 -8.92
N ALA A 131 5.54 4.71 -9.80
CA ALA A 131 5.21 4.89 -11.23
C ALA A 131 4.89 3.59 -11.97
N ASN A 132 5.46 2.46 -11.54
CA ASN A 132 5.24 1.15 -12.15
C ASN A 132 4.04 0.39 -11.55
N VAL A 133 3.34 0.95 -10.55
CA VAL A 133 2.08 0.38 -10.05
C VAL A 133 1.03 0.42 -11.17
N SER A 134 0.68 -0.76 -11.65
CA SER A 134 -0.29 -1.00 -12.72
C SER A 134 -0.79 -2.44 -12.66
N GLU A 135 -1.74 -2.80 -13.52
CA GLU A 135 -2.21 -4.16 -13.75
C GLU A 135 -1.18 -5.10 -14.37
N SER A 136 -0.05 -4.54 -14.81
CA SER A 136 1.07 -5.23 -15.45
C SER A 136 2.32 -5.32 -14.57
N ILE A 137 2.31 -4.75 -13.36
CA ILE A 137 3.44 -4.84 -12.44
C ILE A 137 3.77 -6.30 -12.15
N THR A 138 5.03 -6.69 -12.34
CA THR A 138 5.43 -8.09 -12.14
C THR A 138 5.37 -8.47 -10.66
N PRO A 139 5.20 -9.76 -10.32
CA PRO A 139 5.28 -10.21 -8.92
C PRO A 139 6.57 -9.79 -8.22
N ARG A 140 7.71 -9.77 -8.94
CA ARG A 140 9.00 -9.32 -8.42
C ARG A 140 8.99 -7.84 -8.07
N GLU A 141 8.60 -6.97 -8.99
CA GLU A 141 8.53 -5.52 -8.75
C GLU A 141 7.54 -5.18 -7.64
N TYR A 142 6.37 -5.83 -7.64
CA TYR A 142 5.37 -5.69 -6.59
C TYR A 142 5.92 -6.11 -5.22
N ALA A 143 6.58 -7.27 -5.13
CA ALA A 143 7.17 -7.76 -3.89
C ALA A 143 8.27 -6.82 -3.36
N ASP A 144 9.06 -6.24 -4.26
CA ASP A 144 10.10 -5.27 -3.92
C ASP A 144 9.51 -4.01 -3.28
N LEU A 145 8.47 -3.44 -3.91
CA LEU A 145 7.73 -2.29 -3.37
C LEU A 145 7.05 -2.61 -2.05
N LEU A 146 6.41 -3.78 -1.96
CA LEU A 146 5.72 -4.23 -0.76
C LEU A 146 6.68 -4.36 0.42
N PHE A 147 7.85 -4.97 0.21
CA PHE A 147 8.86 -5.14 1.24
C PHE A 147 9.31 -3.78 1.79
N ASP A 148 9.62 -2.84 0.91
CA ASP A 148 10.05 -1.49 1.30
C ASP A 148 8.92 -0.71 1.96
N GLY A 149 7.67 -0.86 1.52
CA GLY A 149 6.50 -0.24 2.13
C GLY A 149 6.28 -0.71 3.57
N ILE A 150 6.32 -2.03 3.81
CA ILE A 150 6.22 -2.59 5.17
C ILE A 150 7.40 -2.12 6.02
N GLY A 151 8.61 -2.11 5.46
CA GLY A 151 9.80 -1.59 6.12
C GLY A 151 9.66 -0.13 6.54
N ALA A 152 9.13 0.72 5.65
CA ALA A 152 8.84 2.13 5.93
C ALA A 152 7.84 2.28 7.06
N ALA A 153 6.75 1.50 7.05
CA ALA A 153 5.73 1.50 8.10
C ALA A 153 6.31 1.12 9.48
N LEU A 154 7.13 0.08 9.52
CA LEU A 154 7.75 -0.41 10.74
C LEU A 154 8.79 0.57 11.30
N VAL A 155 9.71 1.07 10.47
CA VAL A 155 10.73 2.05 10.90
C VAL A 155 10.08 3.36 11.36
N PHE A 156 9.02 3.80 10.68
CA PHE A 156 8.29 5.01 11.06
C PHE A 156 7.70 4.89 12.47
N ASN A 157 7.09 3.74 12.78
CA ASN A 157 6.37 3.50 14.03
C ASN A 157 7.26 3.01 15.19
N PHE A 158 8.37 2.32 14.90
CA PHE A 158 9.23 1.71 15.91
C PHE A 158 10.66 2.24 15.82
N LYS A 159 10.94 3.35 16.52
CA LYS A 159 12.19 4.13 16.42
C LYS A 159 13.51 3.37 16.64
N ARG A 160 13.45 2.19 17.28
CA ARG A 160 14.60 1.31 17.47
C ARG A 160 15.00 0.56 16.20
N LEU A 161 14.06 0.34 15.28
CA LEU A 161 14.35 -0.29 14.00
C LEU A 161 15.08 0.67 13.08
N LYS A 162 15.98 0.13 12.29
CA LYS A 162 16.81 0.86 11.32
C LYS A 162 16.61 0.29 9.93
N ARG A 163 16.71 1.13 8.89
CA ARG A 163 16.50 0.72 7.50
C ARG A 163 17.52 -0.36 7.09
N GLU A 164 18.73 -0.24 7.62
CA GLU A 164 19.87 -1.12 7.39
C GLU A 164 19.56 -2.58 7.74
N GLU A 165 18.68 -2.83 8.73
CA GLU A 165 18.24 -4.18 9.08
C GLU A 165 17.38 -4.81 7.98
N PHE A 166 16.53 -4.00 7.34
CA PHE A 166 15.71 -4.41 6.21
C PHE A 166 16.56 -4.57 4.95
N ASP A 167 17.51 -3.64 4.71
CA ASP A 167 18.46 -3.75 3.60
C ASP A 167 19.28 -5.05 3.69
N GLY A 168 19.67 -5.48 4.90
CA GLY A 168 20.33 -6.76 5.13
C GLY A 168 19.43 -8.00 4.99
N LEU A 169 18.11 -7.83 5.09
CA LEU A 169 17.12 -8.90 4.92
C LEU A 169 16.67 -9.05 3.47
N LYS A 170 16.55 -7.95 2.71
CA LYS A 170 16.01 -7.92 1.35
C LYS A 170 16.69 -8.91 0.38
N PRO A 171 18.03 -9.10 0.40
CA PRO A 171 18.69 -10.12 -0.43
C PRO A 171 18.31 -11.57 -0.10
N LYS A 172 17.67 -11.83 1.04
CA LYS A 172 17.20 -13.17 1.44
C LYS A 172 15.80 -13.51 0.92
N ILE A 173 15.17 -12.60 0.18
CA ILE A 173 13.94 -12.89 -0.56
C ILE A 173 14.26 -13.99 -1.58
N ASP A 174 13.56 -15.11 -1.47
CA ASP A 174 13.58 -16.17 -2.45
C ASP A 174 12.65 -15.79 -3.60
N TRP A 175 13.24 -15.22 -4.66
CA TRP A 175 12.51 -14.80 -5.84
C TRP A 175 11.81 -15.96 -6.55
N SER A 176 12.28 -17.20 -6.40
CA SER A 176 11.59 -18.36 -6.96
C SER A 176 10.23 -18.59 -6.29
N VAL A 177 10.10 -18.26 -5.00
CA VAL A 177 8.82 -18.32 -4.28
C VAL A 177 7.90 -17.18 -4.71
N VAL A 178 8.43 -15.99 -4.95
CA VAL A 178 7.64 -14.83 -5.42
C VAL A 178 7.09 -15.07 -6.83
N GLU A 179 7.89 -15.66 -7.71
CA GLU A 179 7.58 -15.78 -9.14
C GLU A 179 6.87 -17.08 -9.52
N ARG A 180 6.69 -18.02 -8.59
CA ARG A 180 5.99 -19.29 -8.88
C ARG A 180 4.48 -19.17 -9.05
N PHE A 181 3.88 -18.09 -8.56
CA PHE A 181 2.45 -17.88 -8.63
C PHE A 181 2.05 -17.38 -10.02
N SER A 182 0.85 -17.76 -10.47
CA SER A 182 0.32 -17.32 -11.76
C SER A 182 0.30 -15.80 -11.87
N PHE A 183 0.66 -15.29 -13.05
CA PHE A 183 0.58 -13.88 -13.37
C PHE A 183 -0.01 -13.68 -14.79
N PRO A 184 -1.08 -12.89 -14.95
CA PRO A 184 -1.89 -12.32 -13.87
C PRO A 184 -2.48 -13.40 -12.97
N ALA A 185 -2.60 -13.10 -11.68
CA ALA A 185 -3.25 -14.00 -10.73
C ALA A 185 -4.77 -13.98 -10.96
N PRO A 186 -5.48 -15.12 -10.83
CA PRO A 186 -6.94 -15.14 -10.85
C PRO A 186 -7.54 -14.13 -9.85
N PHE A 187 -8.71 -13.60 -10.15
CA PHE A 187 -9.39 -12.60 -9.30
C PHE A 187 -9.44 -13.04 -7.82
N GLU A 188 -9.80 -14.29 -7.57
CA GLU A 188 -9.95 -14.90 -6.25
C GLU A 188 -8.62 -15.01 -5.47
N ASP A 189 -7.50 -15.03 -6.20
CA ASP A 189 -6.16 -15.11 -5.62
C ASP A 189 -5.57 -13.72 -5.36
N GLN A 190 -6.17 -12.63 -5.87
CA GLN A 190 -5.70 -11.25 -5.64
C GLN A 190 -6.14 -10.71 -4.26
N GLN A 191 -7.36 -11.05 -3.82
CA GLN A 191 -7.92 -10.77 -2.49
C GLN A 191 -7.76 -9.32 -2.01
N TYR A 192 -8.23 -8.36 -2.81
CA TYR A 192 -8.32 -6.96 -2.38
C TYR A 192 -9.53 -6.75 -1.46
N ILE A 193 -9.38 -5.83 -0.52
CA ILE A 193 -10.52 -5.36 0.26
C ILE A 193 -11.56 -4.74 -0.68
N GLY A 194 -12.79 -5.22 -0.56
CA GLY A 194 -13.92 -4.73 -1.35
C GLY A 194 -14.17 -5.50 -2.65
N ASP A 195 -13.45 -6.61 -2.90
CA ASP A 195 -13.68 -7.47 -4.07
C ASP A 195 -15.12 -8.02 -4.14
N GLU A 196 -15.72 -8.32 -2.99
CA GLU A 196 -17.13 -8.75 -2.86
C GLU A 196 -18.13 -7.57 -2.81
N GLY A 197 -17.62 -6.35 -2.98
CA GLY A 197 -18.38 -5.11 -2.87
C GLY A 197 -18.95 -4.59 -4.17
N LYS A 198 -19.51 -3.38 -4.10
CA LYS A 198 -19.99 -2.63 -5.27
C LYS A 198 -19.28 -1.28 -5.37
N ILE A 199 -18.96 -0.87 -6.59
CA ILE A 199 -18.56 0.50 -6.90
C ILE A 199 -19.84 1.31 -7.06
N HIS A 200 -20.05 2.28 -6.17
CA HIS A 200 -21.18 3.19 -6.25
C HIS A 200 -20.74 4.58 -5.76
N VAL A 201 -20.82 5.57 -6.64
CA VAL A 201 -20.60 6.98 -6.32
C VAL A 201 -21.88 7.73 -6.62
N TYR A 202 -22.36 8.50 -5.65
CA TYR A 202 -23.55 9.31 -5.78
C TYR A 202 -23.33 10.70 -5.18
N SER A 203 -24.09 11.68 -5.66
CA SER A 203 -24.24 12.97 -5.00
C SER A 203 -25.62 13.05 -4.33
N TRP A 204 -25.69 13.78 -3.22
CA TRP A 204 -26.93 14.05 -2.49
C TRP A 204 -27.09 15.54 -2.28
N ASP A 205 -28.19 16.12 -2.77
CA ASP A 205 -28.47 17.55 -2.70
C ASP A 205 -29.35 17.95 -1.50
N GLY A 206 -29.64 17.01 -0.59
CA GLY A 206 -30.59 17.20 0.52
C GLY A 206 -32.02 16.70 0.21
N ARG A 207 -32.32 16.35 -1.04
CA ARG A 207 -33.64 15.90 -1.50
C ARG A 207 -33.60 14.65 -2.37
N GLN A 208 -32.60 14.56 -3.25
CA GLN A 208 -32.47 13.48 -4.21
C GLN A 208 -31.03 12.99 -4.31
N GLU A 209 -30.91 11.67 -4.46
CA GLU A 209 -29.67 11.00 -4.79
C GLU A 209 -29.50 10.98 -6.31
N THR A 210 -28.36 11.43 -6.80
CA THR A 210 -27.97 11.32 -8.21
C THR A 210 -26.78 10.39 -8.31
N THR A 211 -26.97 9.26 -8.97
CA THR A 211 -25.88 8.31 -9.24
C THR A 211 -24.90 8.91 -10.24
N LEU A 212 -23.63 8.96 -9.85
CA LEU A 212 -22.52 9.43 -10.68
C LEU A 212 -21.77 8.25 -11.32
N VAL A 213 -21.61 7.14 -10.58
CA VAL A 213 -20.96 5.91 -11.05
C VAL A 213 -21.65 4.70 -10.42
N GLY A 214 -21.89 3.65 -11.21
CA GLY A 214 -22.41 2.37 -10.73
C GLY A 214 -23.93 2.39 -10.49
N PRO A 215 -24.45 1.51 -9.61
CA PRO A 215 -23.72 0.49 -8.86
C PRO A 215 -23.21 -0.64 -9.76
N TYR A 216 -21.92 -0.96 -9.67
CA TYR A 216 -21.30 -2.11 -10.36
C TYR A 216 -20.74 -3.11 -9.35
N SER A 217 -20.98 -4.40 -9.55
CA SER A 217 -20.27 -5.45 -8.80
C SER A 217 -18.78 -5.40 -9.17
N VAL A 218 -17.90 -5.32 -8.18
CA VAL A 218 -16.44 -5.25 -8.42
C VAL A 218 -15.99 -6.48 -9.19
N ARG A 219 -16.40 -7.67 -8.72
CA ARG A 219 -16.05 -8.95 -9.35
C ARG A 219 -16.58 -9.07 -10.78
N GLU A 220 -17.87 -8.83 -11.01
CA GLU A 220 -18.45 -8.99 -12.35
C GLU A 220 -17.82 -8.03 -13.35
N LEU A 221 -17.66 -6.76 -12.96
CA LEU A 221 -17.06 -5.74 -13.80
C LEU A 221 -15.59 -6.05 -14.12
N TYR A 222 -14.85 -6.60 -13.15
CA TYR A 222 -13.46 -7.02 -13.36
C TYR A 222 -13.36 -8.16 -14.38
N LEU A 223 -14.14 -9.23 -14.17
CA LEU A 223 -14.11 -10.42 -15.02
C LEU A 223 -14.56 -10.11 -16.45
N GLU A 224 -15.58 -9.27 -16.61
CA GLU A 224 -16.01 -8.79 -17.93
C GLU A 224 -14.90 -8.03 -18.67
N HIS A 225 -14.13 -7.19 -17.96
CA HIS A 225 -13.06 -6.41 -18.57
C HIS A 225 -11.87 -7.27 -19.02
N PHE A 226 -11.46 -8.25 -18.21
CA PHE A 226 -10.28 -9.07 -18.49
C PHE A 226 -10.59 -10.38 -19.24
N GLY A 227 -11.87 -10.77 -19.34
CA GLY A 227 -12.30 -11.98 -20.04
C GLY A 227 -11.91 -13.28 -19.32
N GLU A 228 -11.85 -13.22 -17.98
CA GLU A 228 -11.47 -14.32 -17.08
C GLU A 228 -12.69 -15.08 -16.52
#